data_AF-A0A961ZI84-F1
#
_entry.id   AF-A0A961ZI84-F1
#
_cell.length_a   1.000
_cell.length_b   1.000
_cell.length_c   1.000
_cell.angle_alpha   90.00
_cell.angle_beta   90.00
_cell.angle_gamma   90.00
#
_symmetry.space_group_name_H-M   'P 1'
#
loop_
_entity.id
_entity.type
_entity.pdbx_description
1 polymer ?
#
loop_
_entity_poly.entity_id
_entity_poly.type
_entity_poly.pdbx_seq_one_letter_code
_entity_poly.pdbx_strand_id
1 'polypeptide(L)'
;MASRSRATRSKQKAERRGKSAPKRKPVAAPAAGDDAERKTIKAAAGERPRRKGRGRLSSIDILPEDAEPAVQRAFAALKDRKHPQAQILRVLNMELEALGAKPISKSAFNRKALWLASYGRQLEQAREIASVWAERLDETPDGDVGLLLGETLKTLIFDVLTETTLSAQSPSMVMLGVASEALRNLEKARELSVTTRVKIERDFIKDAKKAVDRVAKEKGLSKDTISAIKSQILGVRAAA
;
A
#
# COMPACT_ATOMS: atom_id res chain seq x y z
N MET A 1 -46.70 -46.61 -47.60
CA MET A 1 -47.19 -45.62 -46.60
C MET A 1 -46.16 -44.53 -46.44
N ALA A 2 -46.18 -43.58 -47.36
CA ALA A 2 -45.34 -42.38 -47.36
C ALA A 2 -46.15 -41.18 -46.83
N SER A 3 -45.44 -40.12 -46.46
CA SER A 3 -45.95 -38.75 -46.62
C SER A 3 -46.91 -38.17 -45.57
N ARG A 4 -46.60 -38.23 -44.26
CA ARG A 4 -47.35 -37.42 -43.26
C ARG A 4 -46.56 -36.60 -42.22
N SER A 5 -45.22 -36.57 -42.23
CA SER A 5 -44.44 -35.81 -41.23
C SER A 5 -43.71 -34.54 -41.73
N ARG A 6 -43.78 -34.23 -43.04
CA ARG A 6 -43.28 -32.96 -43.59
C ARG A 6 -44.34 -31.86 -43.72
N ALA A 7 -45.62 -32.19 -43.59
CA ALA A 7 -46.74 -31.26 -43.82
C ALA A 7 -47.10 -30.38 -42.61
N THR A 8 -46.67 -30.73 -41.40
CA THR A 8 -46.96 -29.94 -40.18
C THR A 8 -45.90 -28.88 -39.89
N ARG A 9 -44.67 -29.04 -40.40
CA ARG A 9 -43.55 -28.10 -40.20
C ARG A 9 -43.51 -26.94 -41.21
N SER A 10 -44.17 -27.09 -42.37
CA SER A 10 -44.27 -26.01 -43.37
C SER A 10 -45.39 -25.00 -43.06
N LYS A 11 -46.47 -25.41 -42.38
CA LYS A 11 -47.56 -24.51 -41.97
C LYS A 11 -47.16 -23.54 -40.85
N GLN A 12 -46.39 -23.97 -39.85
CA GLN A 12 -45.87 -23.05 -38.81
C GLN A 12 -44.82 -22.05 -39.31
N LYS A 13 -44.18 -22.30 -40.46
CA LYS A 13 -43.20 -21.39 -41.07
C LYS A 13 -43.87 -20.32 -41.97
N ALA A 14 -45.08 -20.57 -42.46
CA ALA A 14 -45.84 -19.62 -43.27
C ALA A 14 -46.61 -18.59 -42.42
N GLU A 15 -47.03 -18.94 -41.21
CA GLU A 15 -47.89 -18.08 -40.38
C GLU A 15 -47.13 -17.02 -39.56
N ARG A 16 -45.79 -17.11 -39.50
CA ARG A 16 -44.93 -16.09 -38.87
C ARG A 16 -44.46 -14.98 -39.82
N ARG A 17 -44.81 -15.05 -41.12
CA ARG A 17 -44.42 -14.06 -42.12
C ARG A 17 -45.42 -12.91 -42.33
N GLY A 18 -46.51 -12.87 -41.56
CA GLY A 18 -47.62 -11.93 -41.75
C GLY A 18 -47.85 -10.90 -40.64
N LYS A 19 -46.90 -10.63 -39.74
CA LYS A 19 -47.02 -9.51 -38.77
C LYS A 19 -46.09 -8.37 -39.16
N SER A 20 -46.69 -7.40 -39.85
CA SER A 20 -46.13 -6.08 -40.17
C SER A 20 -45.57 -5.42 -38.91
N ALA A 21 -44.26 -5.17 -38.91
CA ALA A 21 -43.61 -4.33 -37.91
C ALA A 21 -44.01 -2.86 -38.15
N PRO A 22 -44.33 -2.08 -37.10
CA PRO A 22 -44.60 -0.65 -37.29
C PRO A 22 -43.34 0.02 -37.83
N LYS A 23 -43.50 0.74 -38.96
CA LYS A 23 -42.44 1.54 -39.60
C LYS A 23 -41.79 2.45 -38.55
N ARG A 24 -40.53 2.17 -38.20
CA ARG A 24 -39.72 3.11 -37.42
C ARG A 24 -39.53 4.37 -38.28
N LYS A 25 -40.00 5.52 -37.77
CA LYS A 25 -39.66 6.83 -38.34
C LYS A 25 -38.13 6.93 -38.47
N PRO A 26 -37.59 7.60 -39.51
CA PRO A 26 -36.16 7.83 -39.59
C PRO A 26 -35.73 8.66 -38.39
N VAL A 27 -34.90 8.09 -37.53
CA VAL A 27 -34.21 8.85 -36.48
C VAL A 27 -33.26 9.79 -37.21
N ALA A 28 -33.46 11.09 -37.02
CA ALA A 28 -32.60 12.12 -37.57
C ALA A 28 -31.12 11.81 -37.28
N ALA A 29 -30.26 12.05 -38.27
CA ALA A 29 -28.83 11.97 -38.10
C ALA A 29 -28.41 12.82 -36.88
N PRO A 30 -27.51 12.34 -36.00
CA PRO A 30 -27.03 13.19 -34.91
C PRO A 30 -26.34 14.40 -35.52
N ALA A 31 -26.81 15.59 -35.11
CA ALA A 31 -26.27 16.87 -35.54
C ALA A 31 -24.77 16.93 -35.24
N ALA A 32 -24.01 17.46 -36.20
CA ALA A 32 -22.59 17.76 -36.07
C ALA A 32 -22.37 18.86 -35.01
N GLY A 33 -22.33 18.48 -33.75
CA GLY A 33 -22.03 19.38 -32.62
C GLY A 33 -21.43 18.68 -31.39
N ASP A 34 -21.28 17.35 -31.41
CA ASP A 34 -21.06 16.54 -30.20
C ASP A 34 -19.59 16.11 -29.99
N ASP A 35 -18.68 16.49 -30.91
CA ASP A 35 -17.26 16.10 -30.83
C ASP A 35 -16.45 16.98 -29.87
N ALA A 36 -16.89 18.21 -29.62
CA ALA A 36 -16.28 19.12 -28.66
C ALA A 36 -16.63 18.71 -27.22
N GLU A 37 -17.90 18.37 -26.95
CA GLU A 37 -18.34 17.88 -25.64
C GLU A 37 -17.78 16.48 -25.31
N ARG A 38 -17.66 15.60 -26.31
CA ARG A 38 -16.98 14.31 -26.14
C ARG A 38 -15.47 14.47 -25.89
N LYS A 39 -14.84 15.52 -26.43
CA LYS A 39 -13.42 15.82 -26.16
C LYS A 39 -13.21 16.43 -24.77
N THR A 40 -14.10 17.29 -24.30
CA THR A 40 -14.01 17.90 -22.96
C THR A 40 -14.27 16.87 -21.85
N ILE A 41 -15.23 15.96 -22.03
CA ILE A 41 -15.46 14.86 -21.06
C ILE A 41 -14.27 13.88 -21.03
N LYS A 42 -13.57 13.70 -22.17
CA LYS A 42 -12.37 12.83 -22.26
C LYS A 42 -11.12 13.46 -21.66
N ALA A 43 -11.09 14.79 -21.51
CA ALA A 43 -9.99 15.55 -20.90
C ALA A 43 -10.13 15.74 -19.38
N ALA A 44 -11.34 15.63 -18.84
CA ALA A 44 -11.61 15.77 -17.39
C ALA A 44 -11.43 14.46 -16.57
N ALA A 45 -11.12 13.34 -17.22
CA ALA A 45 -10.86 12.06 -16.56
C ALA A 45 -9.37 11.92 -16.21
N GLY A 46 -8.97 12.59 -15.13
CA GLY A 46 -7.73 12.30 -14.41
C GLY A 46 -7.63 10.80 -14.11
N GLU A 47 -6.46 10.25 -14.40
CA GLU A 47 -6.02 8.87 -14.19
C GLU A 47 -7.05 7.76 -14.44
N ARG A 48 -6.94 7.10 -15.61
CA ARG A 48 -7.52 5.77 -15.79
C ARG A 48 -7.00 4.87 -14.66
N PRO A 49 -7.86 4.31 -13.79
CA PRO A 49 -7.40 3.44 -12.72
C PRO A 49 -6.63 2.29 -13.36
N ARG A 50 -5.39 2.05 -12.90
CA ARG A 50 -4.59 0.91 -13.35
C ARG A 50 -5.48 -0.32 -13.23
N ARG A 51 -5.84 -0.93 -14.36
CA ARG A 51 -6.74 -2.10 -14.38
C ARG A 51 -6.18 -3.13 -13.39
N LYS A 52 -6.82 -3.25 -12.22
CA LYS A 52 -6.49 -4.28 -11.24
C LYS A 52 -6.75 -5.61 -11.93
N GLY A 53 -5.68 -6.31 -12.28
CA GLY A 53 -5.77 -7.60 -12.94
C GLY A 53 -6.59 -8.57 -12.09
N ARG A 54 -7.14 -9.62 -12.71
CA ARG A 54 -8.01 -10.64 -12.10
C ARG A 54 -7.34 -11.49 -10.99
N GLY A 55 -6.32 -11.00 -10.30
CA GLY A 55 -5.59 -11.72 -9.25
C GLY A 55 -4.86 -12.99 -9.72
N ARG A 56 -4.75 -13.21 -11.04
CA ARG A 56 -4.04 -14.38 -11.58
C ARG A 56 -2.55 -14.17 -11.45
N LEU A 57 -1.86 -15.15 -10.84
CA LEU A 57 -0.41 -15.25 -10.82
C LEU A 57 0.15 -15.12 -12.24
N SER A 58 1.21 -14.34 -12.41
CA SER A 58 1.83 -14.17 -13.72
C SER A 58 2.62 -15.42 -14.09
N SER A 59 2.97 -15.57 -15.38
CA SER A 59 3.82 -16.68 -15.82
C SER A 59 5.19 -16.72 -15.13
N ILE A 60 5.63 -15.59 -14.57
CA ILE A 60 6.87 -15.49 -13.78
C ILE A 60 6.66 -16.01 -12.36
N ASP A 61 5.46 -15.81 -11.78
CA ASP A 61 5.16 -16.22 -10.40
C ASP A 61 4.80 -17.71 -10.28
N ILE A 62 4.74 -18.44 -11.40
CA ILE A 62 4.41 -19.89 -11.48
C ILE A 62 5.65 -20.71 -11.90
N LEU A 63 6.81 -20.08 -12.01
CA LEU A 63 8.05 -20.78 -12.36
C LEU A 63 8.48 -21.71 -11.20
N PRO A 64 9.17 -22.82 -11.51
CA PRO A 64 9.74 -23.69 -10.48
C PRO A 64 10.80 -22.94 -9.67
N GLU A 65 11.03 -23.35 -8.43
CA GLU A 65 12.01 -22.70 -7.53
C GLU A 65 13.43 -22.71 -8.12
N ASP A 66 13.78 -23.75 -8.88
CA ASP A 66 15.05 -23.86 -9.60
C ASP A 66 15.28 -22.76 -10.64
N ALA A 67 14.22 -22.11 -11.12
CA ALA A 67 14.28 -21.00 -12.06
C ALA A 67 14.44 -19.63 -11.38
N GLU A 68 14.25 -19.54 -10.06
CA GLU A 68 14.34 -18.28 -9.30
C GLU A 68 15.71 -17.58 -9.47
N PRO A 69 16.87 -18.27 -9.44
CA PRO A 69 18.17 -17.63 -9.67
C PRO A 69 18.31 -17.02 -11.07
N ALA A 70 17.74 -17.66 -12.10
CA ALA A 70 17.74 -17.15 -13.47
C ALA A 70 16.91 -15.87 -13.58
N VAL A 71 15.73 -15.87 -12.95
CA VAL A 71 14.83 -14.70 -12.88
C VAL A 71 15.51 -13.54 -12.15
N GLN A 72 16.18 -13.80 -11.03
CA GLN A 72 16.91 -12.79 -10.27
C GLN A 72 18.06 -12.17 -11.08
N ARG A 73 18.88 -13.00 -11.76
CA ARG A 73 19.94 -12.50 -12.67
C ARG A 73 19.37 -11.60 -13.77
N ALA A 74 18.25 -12.00 -14.38
CA ALA A 74 17.62 -11.21 -15.44
C ALA A 74 17.15 -9.84 -14.93
N PHE A 75 16.54 -9.78 -13.73
CA PHE A 75 16.12 -8.50 -13.16
C PHE A 75 17.29 -7.64 -12.66
N ALA A 76 18.37 -8.25 -12.16
CA ALA A 76 19.61 -7.54 -11.85
C ALA A 76 20.23 -6.90 -13.10
N ALA A 77 20.29 -7.63 -14.22
CA ALA A 77 20.80 -7.11 -15.49
C ALA A 77 19.98 -5.91 -16.03
N LEU A 78 18.69 -5.82 -15.71
CA LEU A 78 17.88 -4.64 -16.05
C LEU A 78 18.28 -3.39 -15.25
N LYS A 79 18.76 -3.58 -14.01
CA LYS A 79 19.27 -2.48 -13.17
C LYS A 79 20.59 -1.96 -13.71
N ASP A 80 21.46 -2.85 -14.19
CA ASP A 80 22.79 -2.49 -14.72
C ASP A 80 22.74 -1.69 -16.03
N ARG A 81 21.61 -1.76 -16.77
CA ARG A 81 21.38 -1.04 -18.04
C ARG A 81 22.44 -1.30 -19.13
N LYS A 82 23.22 -2.38 -19.01
CA LYS A 82 24.27 -2.75 -19.98
C LYS A 82 23.74 -3.47 -21.23
N HIS A 83 22.58 -4.11 -21.12
CA HIS A 83 22.02 -4.92 -22.19
C HIS A 83 20.57 -4.52 -22.51
N PRO A 84 20.15 -4.62 -23.79
CA PRO A 84 18.75 -4.44 -24.16
C PRO A 84 17.84 -5.45 -23.45
N GLN A 85 16.66 -5.01 -23.05
CA GLN A 85 15.65 -5.86 -22.40
C GLN A 85 15.31 -7.12 -23.21
N ALA A 86 15.34 -7.05 -24.54
CA ALA A 86 15.10 -8.18 -25.43
C ALA A 86 16.21 -9.24 -25.35
N GLN A 87 17.46 -8.83 -25.19
CA GLN A 87 18.59 -9.73 -25.00
C GLN A 87 18.52 -10.42 -23.64
N ILE A 88 18.22 -9.65 -22.58
CA ILE A 88 18.05 -10.18 -21.22
C ILE A 88 16.93 -11.23 -21.19
N LEU A 89 15.79 -10.94 -21.81
CA LEU A 89 14.68 -11.91 -21.90
C LEU A 89 15.05 -13.16 -22.70
N ARG A 90 15.86 -13.02 -23.75
CA ARG A 90 16.33 -14.18 -24.54
C ARG A 90 17.21 -15.09 -23.68
N VAL A 91 18.16 -14.52 -22.94
CA VAL A 91 19.02 -15.28 -22.01
C VAL A 91 18.19 -15.98 -20.95
N LEU A 92 17.26 -15.26 -20.32
CA LEU A 92 16.34 -15.85 -19.34
C LEU A 92 15.59 -17.06 -19.93
N ASN A 93 15.00 -16.93 -21.13
CA ASN A 93 14.24 -18.02 -21.73
C ASN A 93 15.12 -19.23 -22.12
N MET A 94 16.39 -19.02 -22.48
CA MET A 94 17.34 -20.13 -22.72
C MET A 94 17.64 -20.88 -21.42
N GLU A 95 17.84 -20.17 -20.31
CA GLU A 95 18.04 -20.78 -19.00
C GLU A 95 16.79 -21.54 -18.52
N LEU A 96 15.59 -20.98 -18.75
CA LEU A 96 14.33 -21.65 -18.44
C LEU A 96 14.12 -22.91 -19.26
N GLU A 97 14.49 -22.90 -20.54
CA GLU A 97 14.41 -24.07 -21.42
C GLU A 97 15.31 -25.21 -20.94
N ALA A 98 16.54 -24.90 -20.49
CA ALA A 98 17.44 -25.88 -19.91
C ALA A 98 16.89 -26.54 -18.62
N LEU A 99 16.02 -25.83 -17.90
CA LEU A 99 15.32 -26.31 -16.71
C LEU A 99 13.97 -26.98 -17.01
N GLY A 100 13.58 -27.11 -18.29
CA GLY A 100 12.28 -27.63 -18.70
C GLY A 100 11.09 -26.72 -18.34
N ALA A 101 11.34 -25.45 -18.02
CA ALA A 101 10.33 -24.48 -17.66
C ALA A 101 9.73 -23.77 -18.90
N LYS A 102 8.51 -23.25 -18.75
CA LYS A 102 7.83 -22.53 -19.84
C LYS A 102 8.50 -21.17 -20.10
N PRO A 103 8.66 -20.76 -21.36
CA PRO A 103 9.24 -19.47 -21.69
C PRO A 103 8.33 -18.31 -21.25
N ILE A 104 8.95 -17.21 -20.86
CA ILE A 104 8.27 -15.99 -20.45
C ILE A 104 8.05 -15.09 -21.66
N SER A 105 6.82 -14.60 -21.80
CA SER A 105 6.47 -13.63 -22.83
C SER A 105 7.07 -12.24 -22.53
N LYS A 106 7.36 -11.48 -23.59
CA LYS A 106 7.82 -10.08 -23.47
C LYS A 106 6.89 -9.20 -22.64
N SER A 107 5.58 -9.39 -22.78
CA SER A 107 4.57 -8.62 -22.04
C SER A 107 4.59 -8.95 -20.54
N ALA A 108 4.73 -10.22 -20.17
CA ALA A 108 4.83 -10.63 -18.76
C ALA A 108 6.12 -10.10 -18.12
N PHE A 109 7.25 -10.23 -18.80
CA PHE A 109 8.54 -9.71 -18.36
C PHE A 109 8.51 -8.20 -18.15
N ASN A 110 7.97 -7.45 -19.12
CA ASN A 110 7.87 -5.99 -19.02
C ASN A 110 6.98 -5.53 -17.86
N ARG A 111 5.84 -6.20 -17.63
CA ARG A 111 4.96 -5.85 -16.49
C ARG A 111 5.66 -6.03 -15.15
N LYS A 112 6.36 -7.15 -14.95
CA LYS A 112 7.09 -7.41 -13.71
C LYS A 112 8.27 -6.44 -13.55
N ALA A 113 9.01 -6.15 -14.62
CA ALA A 113 10.08 -5.16 -14.61
C ALA A 113 9.59 -3.75 -14.22
N LEU A 114 8.47 -3.30 -14.78
CA LEU A 114 7.86 -2.01 -14.42
C LEU A 114 7.38 -1.99 -12.97
N TRP A 115 6.79 -3.08 -12.49
CA TRP A 115 6.37 -3.20 -11.10
C TRP A 115 7.57 -3.13 -10.15
N LEU A 116 8.63 -3.90 -10.42
CA LEU A 116 9.88 -3.89 -9.64
C LEU A 116 10.54 -2.51 -9.66
N ALA A 117 10.59 -1.83 -10.80
CA ALA A 117 11.14 -0.47 -10.88
C ALA A 117 10.31 0.54 -10.08
N SER A 118 8.97 0.44 -10.12
CA SER A 118 8.08 1.27 -9.32
C SER A 118 8.26 1.04 -7.83
N TYR A 119 8.31 -0.24 -7.43
CA TYR A 119 8.45 -0.63 -6.03
C TYR A 119 9.83 -0.28 -5.49
N GLY A 120 10.89 -0.48 -6.28
CA GLY A 120 12.25 -0.07 -5.94
C GLY A 120 12.38 1.43 -5.71
N ARG A 121 11.74 2.27 -6.54
CA ARG A 121 11.71 3.73 -6.31
C ARG A 121 10.99 4.10 -5.03
N GLN A 122 9.89 3.43 -4.70
CA GLN A 122 9.18 3.66 -3.43
C GLN A 122 10.04 3.28 -2.23
N LEU A 123 10.78 2.18 -2.30
CA LEU A 123 11.70 1.77 -1.24
C LEU A 123 12.89 2.72 -1.09
N GLU A 124 13.44 3.22 -2.18
CA GLU A 124 14.53 4.20 -2.14
C GLU A 124 14.05 5.50 -1.48
N GLN A 125 12.90 6.01 -1.90
CA GLN A 125 12.27 7.17 -1.29
C GLN A 125 12.00 6.95 0.21
N ALA A 126 11.50 5.76 0.58
CA ALA A 126 11.28 5.43 1.99
C ALA A 126 12.61 5.42 2.78
N ARG A 127 13.71 4.99 2.17
CA ARG A 127 15.05 5.02 2.79
C ARG A 127 15.61 6.41 2.92
N GLU A 128 15.48 7.26 1.90
CA GLU A 128 15.90 8.67 1.95
C GLU A 128 15.13 9.44 3.03
N ILE A 129 13.82 9.20 3.10
CA ILE A 129 12.98 9.72 4.17
C ILE A 129 13.52 9.19 5.51
N ALA A 130 13.70 7.87 5.65
CA ALA A 130 14.20 7.27 6.88
C ALA A 130 15.59 7.77 7.30
N SER A 131 16.51 8.09 6.37
CA SER A 131 17.84 8.61 6.71
C SER A 131 17.80 10.05 7.20
N VAL A 132 17.00 10.91 6.55
CA VAL A 132 16.76 12.28 7.02
C VAL A 132 16.14 12.27 8.42
N TRP A 133 15.23 11.32 8.68
CA TRP A 133 14.70 11.14 10.01
C TRP A 133 15.74 10.55 10.95
N ALA A 134 16.52 9.54 10.59
CA ALA A 134 17.57 8.94 11.44
C ALA A 134 18.53 9.98 12.03
N GLU A 135 18.95 10.97 11.25
CA GLU A 135 19.76 12.09 11.74
C GLU A 135 19.03 12.91 12.80
N ARG A 136 17.74 13.21 12.59
CA ARG A 136 16.89 13.90 13.58
C ARG A 136 16.58 13.02 14.79
N LEU A 137 16.45 11.70 14.60
CA LEU A 137 16.14 10.72 15.62
C LEU A 137 17.29 10.61 16.65
N ASP A 138 18.54 10.75 16.21
CA ASP A 138 19.72 10.70 17.08
C ASP A 138 19.87 11.96 17.96
N GLU A 139 19.33 13.10 17.50
CA GLU A 139 19.36 14.38 18.21
C GLU A 139 18.18 14.58 19.17
N THR A 140 17.13 13.75 19.08
CA THR A 140 15.89 13.96 19.84
C THR A 140 15.72 12.90 20.95
N PRO A 141 15.45 13.27 22.21
CA PRO A 141 15.27 12.30 23.30
C PRO A 141 14.19 11.24 22.98
N ASP A 142 14.45 9.99 23.39
CA ASP A 142 13.53 8.85 23.24
C ASP A 142 12.11 9.20 23.73
N GLY A 143 11.21 9.45 22.78
CA GLY A 143 9.81 9.81 23.00
C GLY A 143 9.31 10.95 22.09
N ASP A 144 10.18 11.88 21.70
CA ASP A 144 9.80 13.07 20.94
C ASP A 144 9.77 12.82 19.41
N VAL A 145 10.43 11.75 18.98
CA VAL A 145 10.34 11.16 17.64
C VAL A 145 8.91 10.82 17.22
N GLY A 146 8.19 10.08 18.08
CA GLY A 146 6.83 9.64 17.77
C GLY A 146 5.87 10.82 17.70
N LEU A 147 6.15 11.85 18.50
CA LEU A 147 5.42 13.12 18.47
C LEU A 147 5.69 13.87 17.17
N LEU A 148 6.95 13.99 16.75
CA LEU A 148 7.37 14.63 15.50
C LEU A 148 6.80 13.93 14.26
N LEU A 149 6.82 12.60 14.22
CA LEU A 149 6.19 11.81 13.16
C LEU A 149 4.68 12.03 13.10
N GLY A 150 4.05 12.10 14.27
CA GLY A 150 2.63 12.40 14.37
C GLY A 150 2.29 13.78 13.83
N GLU A 151 3.08 14.78 14.17
CA GLU A 151 2.88 16.15 13.69
C GLU A 151 3.12 16.26 12.19
N THR A 152 4.18 15.62 11.68
CA THR A 152 4.47 15.57 10.25
C THR A 152 3.35 14.89 9.46
N LEU A 153 2.79 13.80 9.97
CA LEU A 153 1.66 13.11 9.34
C LEU A 153 0.41 14.00 9.32
N LYS A 154 0.14 14.76 10.39
CA LYS A 154 -0.95 15.74 10.42
C LYS A 154 -0.74 16.84 9.38
N THR A 155 0.47 17.36 9.23
CA THR A 155 0.81 18.34 8.19
C THR A 155 0.59 17.78 6.79
N LEU A 156 1.07 16.56 6.49
CA LEU A 156 0.88 15.95 5.17
C LEU A 156 -0.60 15.70 4.85
N ILE A 157 -1.40 15.27 5.84
CA ILE A 157 -2.84 15.12 5.68
C ILE A 157 -3.49 16.48 5.38
N PHE A 158 -3.09 17.52 6.10
CA PHE A 158 -3.56 18.88 5.88
C PHE A 158 -3.20 19.41 4.50
N ASP A 159 -1.97 19.20 4.03
CA ASP A 159 -1.51 19.64 2.71
C ASP A 159 -2.32 18.96 1.60
N VAL A 160 -2.53 17.64 1.68
CA VAL A 160 -3.35 16.89 0.71
C VAL A 160 -4.80 17.38 0.70
N LEU A 161 -5.38 17.65 1.88
CA LEU A 161 -6.73 18.20 1.99
C LEU A 161 -6.83 19.63 1.46
N THR A 162 -5.78 20.42 1.65
CA THR A 162 -5.71 21.80 1.18
C THR A 162 -5.53 21.87 -0.33
N GLU A 163 -4.62 21.08 -0.89
CA GLU A 163 -4.42 20.97 -2.35
C GLU A 163 -5.68 20.50 -3.06
N THR A 164 -6.38 19.50 -2.52
CA THR A 164 -7.65 19.04 -3.10
C THR A 164 -8.70 20.14 -3.06
N THR A 165 -8.85 20.84 -1.93
CA THR A 165 -9.78 21.98 -1.80
C THR A 165 -9.41 23.14 -2.74
N LEU A 166 -8.13 23.48 -2.85
CA LEU A 166 -7.60 24.55 -3.73
C LEU A 166 -7.76 24.20 -5.22
N SER A 167 -7.74 22.91 -5.58
CA SER A 167 -8.01 22.43 -6.94
C SER A 167 -9.50 22.45 -7.33
N ALA A 168 -10.36 23.08 -6.51
CA ALA A 168 -11.82 23.08 -6.62
C ALA A 168 -12.45 21.68 -6.63
N GLN A 169 -11.72 20.67 -6.15
CA GLN A 169 -12.23 19.32 -5.95
C GLN A 169 -12.60 19.14 -4.48
N SER A 170 -13.82 18.70 -4.21
CA SER A 170 -14.14 18.28 -2.85
C SER A 170 -13.34 17.02 -2.51
N PRO A 171 -12.66 16.96 -1.35
CA PRO A 171 -11.98 15.75 -0.93
C PRO A 171 -13.00 14.60 -0.87
N SER A 172 -12.67 13.47 -1.50
CA SER A 172 -13.61 12.34 -1.53
C SER A 172 -13.88 11.81 -0.11
N MET A 173 -15.07 11.29 0.15
CA MET A 173 -15.39 10.64 1.44
C MET A 173 -14.43 9.49 1.78
N VAL A 174 -13.88 8.81 0.77
CA VAL A 174 -12.85 7.78 0.96
C VAL A 174 -11.57 8.40 1.50
N MET A 175 -11.14 9.53 0.95
CA MET A 175 -9.93 10.24 1.39
C MET A 175 -10.08 10.77 2.82
N LEU A 176 -11.23 11.35 3.16
CA LEU A 176 -11.54 11.79 4.53
C LEU A 176 -11.60 10.61 5.50
N GLY A 177 -12.14 9.47 5.08
CA GLY A 177 -12.16 8.23 5.87
C GLY A 177 -10.75 7.73 6.17
N VAL A 178 -9.88 7.67 5.16
CA VAL A 178 -8.47 7.26 5.31
C VAL A 178 -7.71 8.22 6.23
N ALA A 179 -7.89 9.54 6.05
CA ALA A 179 -7.27 10.55 6.90
C ALA A 179 -7.73 10.42 8.37
N SER A 180 -9.03 10.21 8.59
CA SER A 180 -9.59 10.02 9.94
C SER A 180 -9.06 8.75 10.60
N GLU A 181 -8.92 7.66 9.85
CA GLU A 181 -8.36 6.40 10.35
C GLU A 181 -6.87 6.54 10.68
N ALA A 182 -6.10 7.22 9.81
CA ALA A 182 -4.70 7.52 10.06
C ALA A 182 -4.52 8.33 11.35
N LEU A 183 -5.33 9.38 11.54
CA LEU A 183 -5.31 10.20 12.75
C LEU A 183 -5.69 9.38 14.00
N ARG A 184 -6.73 8.55 13.92
CA ARG A 184 -7.13 7.67 15.03
C ARG A 184 -6.03 6.68 15.41
N ASN A 185 -5.35 6.11 14.43
CA ASN A 185 -4.25 5.17 14.67
C ASN A 185 -3.04 5.88 15.29
N LEU A 186 -2.77 7.11 14.86
CA LEU A 186 -1.72 7.95 15.45
C LEU A 186 -2.00 8.25 16.92
N GLU A 187 -3.21 8.69 17.27
CA GLU A 187 -3.55 9.00 18.67
C GLU A 187 -3.51 7.74 19.56
N LYS A 188 -3.93 6.58 19.04
CA LYS A 188 -3.74 5.29 19.75
C LYS A 188 -2.27 4.96 19.97
N ALA A 189 -1.42 5.18 18.97
CA ALA A 189 0.02 4.93 19.10
C ALA A 189 0.64 5.86 20.16
N ARG A 190 0.19 7.11 20.23
CA ARG A 190 0.58 8.07 21.27
C ARG A 190 0.18 7.58 22.67
N GLU A 191 -1.06 7.14 22.85
CA GLU A 191 -1.55 6.59 24.12
C GLU A 191 -0.73 5.35 24.54
N LEU A 192 -0.47 4.43 23.62
CA LEU A 192 0.35 3.24 23.87
C LEU A 192 1.79 3.62 24.27
N SER A 193 2.37 4.63 23.64
CA SER A 193 3.71 5.11 23.98
C SER A 193 3.75 5.71 25.40
N VAL A 194 2.82 6.61 25.73
CA VAL A 194 2.72 7.22 27.07
C VAL A 194 2.48 6.14 28.14
N THR A 195 1.54 5.23 27.91
CA THR A 195 1.24 4.16 28.87
C THR A 195 2.43 3.22 29.06
N THR A 196 3.19 2.93 28.00
CA THR A 196 4.41 2.12 28.08
C THR A 196 5.50 2.86 28.86
N ARG A 197 5.70 4.17 28.63
CA ARG A 197 6.67 4.99 29.37
C ARG A 197 6.34 5.03 30.87
N VAL A 198 5.08 5.28 31.21
CA VAL A 198 4.61 5.27 32.62
C VAL A 198 4.84 3.91 33.26
N LYS A 199 4.59 2.80 32.55
CA LYS A 199 4.88 1.45 33.05
C LYS A 199 6.37 1.24 33.31
N ILE A 200 7.22 1.60 32.34
CA ILE A 200 8.68 1.49 32.46
C ILE A 200 9.18 2.31 33.65
N GLU A 201 8.75 3.56 33.78
CA GLU A 201 9.15 4.44 34.89
C GLU A 201 8.67 3.91 36.24
N ARG A 202 7.42 3.44 36.32
CA ARG A 202 6.86 2.84 37.54
C ARG A 202 7.64 1.59 37.95
N ASP A 203 7.92 0.71 37.00
CA ASP A 203 8.63 -0.54 37.26
C ASP A 203 10.10 -0.27 37.60
N PHE A 204 10.73 0.73 36.97
CA PHE A 204 12.06 1.23 37.33
C PHE A 204 12.09 1.77 38.77
N ILE A 205 11.15 2.64 39.17
CA ILE A 205 11.06 3.16 40.55
C ILE A 205 10.86 1.99 41.54
N LYS A 206 10.02 1.01 41.19
CA LYS A 206 9.77 -0.17 42.03
C LYS A 206 11.05 -0.99 42.23
N ASP A 207 11.80 -1.25 41.17
CA ASP A 207 13.01 -2.05 41.22
C ASP A 207 14.17 -1.30 41.88
N ALA A 208 14.29 0.02 41.63
CA ALA A 208 15.22 0.88 42.33
C ALA A 208 14.96 0.91 43.85
N LYS A 209 13.70 1.00 44.28
CA LYS A 209 13.33 0.90 45.72
C LYS A 209 13.80 -0.42 46.32
N LYS A 210 13.57 -1.56 45.65
CA LYS A 210 14.02 -2.87 46.12
C LYS A 210 15.55 -2.98 46.21
N ALA A 211 16.25 -2.42 45.23
CA ALA A 211 17.71 -2.41 45.20
C ALA A 211 18.27 -1.60 46.40
N VAL A 212 17.71 -0.42 46.65
CA VAL A 212 18.06 0.39 47.83
C VAL A 212 17.79 -0.38 49.13
N ASP A 213 16.63 -1.04 49.24
CA ASP A 213 16.31 -1.85 50.43
C ASP A 213 17.28 -3.02 50.65
N ARG A 214 17.73 -3.65 49.58
CA ARG A 214 18.72 -4.74 49.66
C ARG A 214 20.08 -4.23 50.13
N VAL A 215 20.60 -3.18 49.51
CA VAL A 215 21.89 -2.57 49.89
C VAL A 215 21.84 -2.05 51.32
N ALA A 216 20.71 -1.46 51.73
CA ALA A 216 20.53 -0.95 53.07
C ALA A 216 20.53 -2.05 54.14
N LYS A 217 19.93 -3.21 53.85
CA LYS A 217 20.00 -4.39 54.74
C LYS A 217 21.42 -4.94 54.82
N GLU A 218 22.12 -5.03 53.69
CA GLU A 218 23.50 -5.54 53.63
C GLU A 218 24.49 -4.62 54.38
N LYS A 219 24.26 -3.30 54.36
CA LYS A 219 25.12 -2.30 55.02
C LYS A 219 24.65 -1.86 56.40
N GLY A 220 23.54 -2.39 56.92
CA GLY A 220 23.00 -2.02 58.23
C GLY A 220 22.59 -0.54 58.36
N LEU A 221 22.09 0.08 57.28
CA LEU A 221 21.66 1.48 57.28
C LEU A 221 20.39 1.67 58.12
N SER A 222 20.29 2.81 58.81
CA SER A 222 19.08 3.15 59.59
C SER A 222 17.89 3.46 58.68
N LYS A 223 16.67 3.27 59.19
CA LYS A 223 15.42 3.52 58.44
C LYS A 223 15.32 4.97 57.95
N ASP A 224 15.81 5.92 58.74
CA ASP A 224 15.78 7.34 58.41
C ASP A 224 16.72 7.65 57.24
N THR A 225 17.91 7.04 57.21
CA THR A 225 18.86 7.17 56.10
C THR A 225 18.30 6.54 54.82
N ILE A 226 17.61 5.40 54.90
CA ILE A 226 16.97 4.77 53.73
C ILE A 226 15.87 5.65 53.15
N SER A 227 15.03 6.24 54.02
CA SER A 227 13.97 7.15 53.62
C SER A 227 14.54 8.40 52.95
N ALA A 228 15.60 8.98 53.52
CA ALA A 228 16.32 10.11 52.93
C ALA A 228 16.88 9.79 51.53
N ILE A 229 17.58 8.64 51.38
CA ILE A 229 18.13 8.18 50.09
C ILE A 229 17.02 7.99 49.04
N LYS A 230 15.92 7.32 49.41
CA LYS A 230 14.78 7.13 48.50
C LYS A 230 14.15 8.46 48.09
N SER A 231 14.04 9.42 49.02
CA SER A 231 13.47 10.74 48.73
C SER A 231 14.35 11.60 47.84
N GLN A 232 15.68 11.55 48.01
CA GLN A 232 16.63 12.36 47.24
C GLN A 232 16.89 11.80 45.85
N ILE A 233 17.04 10.47 45.72
CA ILE A 233 17.40 9.83 44.44
C ILE A 233 16.17 9.58 43.57
N LEU A 234 15.07 9.13 44.16
CA LEU A 234 13.87 8.72 43.40
C LEU A 234 12.78 9.79 43.39
N GLY A 235 12.99 10.94 44.03
CA GLY A 235 12.01 12.04 44.11
C GLY A 235 10.68 11.66 44.79
N VAL A 236 10.59 10.47 45.39
CA VAL A 236 9.38 10.01 46.07
C VAL A 236 9.38 10.61 47.47
N ARG A 237 8.72 11.75 47.64
CA ARG A 237 8.48 12.32 48.97
C ARG A 237 7.69 11.26 49.76
N ALA A 238 8.22 10.84 50.91
CA ALA A 238 7.49 9.95 51.80
C ALA A 238 6.16 10.63 52.15
N ALA A 239 5.04 10.00 51.79
CA ALA A 239 3.75 10.43 52.29
C ALA A 239 3.77 10.27 53.81
N ALA A 240 3.57 11.39 54.50
CA ALA A 240 3.38 11.43 55.94
C ALA A 240 2.09 10.71 56.34
#